data_AF-A0A661CDA1-F1
#
_entry.id   AF-A0A661CDA1-F1
#
_cell.length_a   1.000
_cell.length_b   1.000
_cell.length_c   1.000
_cell.angle_alpha   90.00
_cell.angle_beta   90.00
_cell.angle_gamma   90.00
#
_symmetry.space_group_name_H-M   'P 1'
#
loop_
_entity.id
_entity.type
_entity.pdbx_description
1 polymer ?
#
loop_
_entity_poly.entity_id
_entity_poly.type
_entity_poly.pdbx_seq_one_letter_code
_entity_poly.pdbx_strand_id
1 'polypeptide(L)'
;MKFVTVMLFTMLVLLQYRLWIGNGSLTEVHHLQQEKQSILEENESLTERNDSLAAEVLDLKQGLDAIEERARSEMGMIKEDETFYQLVDAQYLGKDRD
;
A
#
# COMPACT_ATOMS: atom_id res chain seq x y z
N MET A 1 -1.91 -69.32 1.54
CA MET A 1 -0.70 -68.48 1.63
C MET A 1 -0.59 -67.48 0.48
N LYS A 2 -0.49 -67.89 -0.80
CA LYS A 2 -0.33 -66.99 -1.97
C LYS A 2 -1.43 -65.92 -2.14
N PHE A 3 -2.69 -66.25 -1.84
CA PHE A 3 -3.82 -65.33 -2.05
C PHE A 3 -3.80 -64.12 -1.10
N VAL A 4 -3.39 -64.33 0.16
CA VAL A 4 -3.24 -63.27 1.16
C VAL A 4 -2.12 -62.31 0.74
N THR A 5 -1.01 -62.84 0.21
CA THR A 5 0.10 -62.02 -0.29
C THR A 5 -0.31 -61.14 -1.47
N VAL A 6 -1.10 -61.67 -2.41
CA VAL A 6 -1.61 -60.89 -3.55
C VAL A 6 -2.56 -59.79 -3.08
N MET A 7 -3.50 -60.11 -2.17
CA MET A 7 -4.41 -59.11 -1.59
C MET A 7 -3.63 -58.00 -0.88
N LEU A 8 -2.64 -58.35 -0.05
CA LEU A 8 -1.83 -57.37 0.68
C LEU A 8 -1.05 -56.48 -0.30
N PHE A 9 -0.52 -57.07 -1.36
CA PHE A 9 0.21 -56.33 -2.40
C PHE A 9 -0.69 -55.38 -3.16
N THR A 10 -1.89 -55.80 -3.57
CA THR A 10 -2.88 -54.93 -4.22
C THR A 10 -3.28 -53.76 -3.31
N MET A 11 -3.50 -54.03 -2.03
CA MET A 11 -3.83 -52.98 -1.05
C MET A 11 -2.67 -52.00 -0.84
N LEU A 12 -1.44 -52.51 -0.84
CA LEU A 12 -0.23 -51.67 -0.76
C LEU A 12 -0.10 -50.78 -2.00
N VAL A 13 -0.27 -51.32 -3.20
CA VAL A 13 -0.24 -50.54 -4.45
C VAL A 13 -1.32 -49.47 -4.47
N LEU A 14 -2.55 -49.79 -4.03
CA LEU A 14 -3.63 -48.80 -3.90
C LEU A 14 -3.29 -47.68 -2.91
N LEU A 15 -2.66 -48.01 -1.78
CA LEU A 15 -2.24 -47.01 -0.80
C LEU A 15 -1.14 -46.11 -1.36
N GLN A 16 -0.16 -46.68 -2.06
CA GLN A 16 0.91 -45.92 -2.72
C GLN A 16 0.33 -44.98 -3.78
N TYR A 17 -0.60 -45.48 -4.61
CA TYR A 17 -1.30 -44.68 -5.61
C TYR A 17 -2.12 -43.54 -4.98
N ARG A 18 -2.83 -43.84 -3.88
CA ARG A 18 -3.57 -42.83 -3.11
C ARG A 18 -2.66 -41.78 -2.47
N LEU A 19 -1.47 -42.16 -2.01
CA LEU A 19 -0.48 -41.20 -1.49
C LEU A 19 0.08 -40.28 -2.58
N TRP A 20 0.20 -40.79 -3.80
CA TRP A 20 0.71 -40.00 -4.93
C TRP A 20 -0.35 -39.08 -5.55
N ILE A 21 -1.65 -39.35 -5.34
CA ILE A 21 -2.77 -38.64 -6.02
C ILE A 21 -3.77 -37.99 -5.05
N GLY A 22 -3.78 -38.35 -3.76
CA GLY A 22 -4.74 -37.82 -2.79
C GLY A 22 -4.25 -36.56 -2.10
N ASN A 23 -5.08 -35.50 -2.12
CA ASN A 23 -5.21 -34.29 -1.27
C ASN A 23 -3.95 -33.62 -0.62
N GLY A 24 -2.75 -34.06 -0.95
CA GLY A 24 -1.45 -33.60 -0.48
C GLY A 24 -0.33 -34.05 -1.42
N SER A 25 -0.71 -34.42 -2.66
CA SER A 25 0.22 -34.71 -3.75
C SER A 25 0.95 -33.42 -4.15
N LEU A 26 2.22 -33.54 -4.58
CA LEU A 26 3.05 -32.42 -5.05
C LEU A 26 2.32 -31.47 -6.02
N THR A 27 1.31 -31.97 -6.75
CA THR A 27 0.48 -31.17 -7.65
C THR A 27 -0.32 -30.08 -6.94
N GLU A 28 -0.85 -30.33 -5.74
CA GLU A 28 -1.65 -29.33 -4.99
C GLU A 28 -0.75 -28.20 -4.44
N VAL A 29 0.44 -28.57 -3.94
CA VAL A 29 1.44 -27.61 -3.45
C VAL A 29 2.00 -26.77 -4.59
N HIS A 30 2.24 -27.37 -5.76
CA HIS A 30 2.67 -26.62 -6.94
C HIS A 30 1.58 -25.68 -7.46
N HIS A 31 0.31 -26.07 -7.42
CA HIS A 31 -0.79 -25.20 -7.86
C HIS A 31 -1.00 -24.02 -6.90
N LEU A 32 -0.96 -24.26 -5.58
CA LEU A 32 -1.03 -23.18 -4.58
C LEU A 32 0.23 -22.30 -4.58
N GLN A 33 1.42 -22.85 -4.87
CA GLN A 33 2.64 -22.04 -5.00
C GLN A 33 2.62 -21.16 -6.24
N GLN A 34 2.08 -21.64 -7.37
CA GLN A 34 1.98 -20.84 -8.59
C GLN A 34 1.00 -19.68 -8.44
N GLU A 35 -0.16 -19.89 -7.80
CA GLU A 35 -1.13 -18.82 -7.55
C GLU A 35 -0.60 -17.78 -6.54
N LYS A 36 0.23 -18.21 -5.60
CA LYS A 36 0.89 -17.30 -4.66
C LYS A 36 1.94 -16.41 -5.34
N GLN A 37 2.62 -16.92 -6.35
CA GLN A 37 3.68 -16.18 -7.06
C GLN A 37 3.10 -15.07 -7.93
N SER A 38 1.99 -15.31 -8.64
CA SER A 38 1.36 -14.28 -9.48
C SER A 38 0.82 -13.11 -8.65
N ILE A 39 0.25 -13.39 -7.47
CA ILE A 39 -0.26 -12.34 -6.58
C ILE A 39 0.86 -11.49 -5.99
N LEU A 40 2.03 -12.08 -5.71
CA LEU A 40 3.18 -11.35 -5.18
C LEU A 40 3.79 -10.39 -6.21
N GLU A 41 3.92 -10.83 -7.46
CA GLU A 41 4.47 -10.00 -8.55
C GLU A 41 3.56 -8.80 -8.87
N GLU A 42 2.24 -8.99 -8.87
CA GLU A 42 1.30 -7.90 -9.08
C GLU A 42 1.32 -6.90 -7.90
N ASN A 43 1.44 -7.40 -6.67
CA ASN A 43 1.51 -6.55 -5.48
C ASN A 43 2.79 -5.71 -5.43
N GLU A 44 3.92 -6.28 -5.82
CA GLU A 44 5.20 -5.57 -5.90
C GLU A 44 5.12 -4.42 -6.91
N SER A 45 4.56 -4.67 -8.10
CA SER A 45 4.37 -3.62 -9.11
C SER A 45 3.40 -2.51 -8.66
N LEU A 46 2.33 -2.87 -7.95
CA LEU A 46 1.39 -1.90 -7.41
C LEU A 46 2.00 -1.06 -6.29
N THR A 47 2.84 -1.66 -5.45
CA THR A 47 3.53 -0.98 -4.35
C THR A 47 4.52 0.06 -4.90
N GLU A 48 5.34 -0.32 -5.88
CA GLU A 48 6.31 0.60 -6.52
C GLU A 48 5.62 1.82 -7.15
N ARG A 49 4.46 1.60 -7.81
CA ARG A 49 3.65 2.69 -8.37
C ARG A 49 3.03 3.56 -7.28
N ASN A 50 2.57 2.96 -6.19
CA ASN A 50 1.99 3.72 -5.08
C ASN A 50 3.03 4.63 -4.43
N ASP A 51 4.24 4.11 -4.21
CA ASP A 51 5.35 4.87 -3.62
C ASP A 51 5.77 6.04 -4.52
N SER A 52 5.83 5.82 -5.83
CA SER A 52 6.10 6.88 -6.81
C SER A 52 5.01 7.97 -6.81
N LEU A 53 3.74 7.58 -6.84
CA LEU A 53 2.61 8.51 -6.79
C LEU A 53 2.55 9.27 -5.45
N ALA A 54 2.88 8.60 -4.34
CA ALA A 54 2.93 9.24 -3.03
C ALA A 54 4.04 10.30 -2.97
N ALA A 55 5.20 10.02 -3.56
CA ALA A 55 6.29 10.99 -3.69
C ALA A 55 5.89 12.19 -4.57
N GLU A 56 5.21 11.93 -5.70
CA GLU A 56 4.72 13.00 -6.59
C GLU A 56 3.66 13.88 -5.91
N VAL A 57 2.73 13.29 -5.16
CA VAL A 57 1.76 14.04 -4.36
C VAL A 57 2.44 14.89 -3.28
N LEU A 58 3.50 14.36 -2.64
CA LEU A 58 4.25 15.10 -1.62
C LEU A 58 4.98 16.30 -2.24
N ASP A 59 5.63 16.11 -3.39
CA ASP A 59 6.34 17.16 -4.12
C ASP A 59 5.36 18.26 -4.60
N LEU A 60 4.23 17.87 -5.17
CA LEU A 60 3.18 18.80 -5.59
C LEU A 60 2.63 19.62 -4.41
N LYS A 61 2.40 18.97 -3.25
CA LYS A 61 1.97 19.68 -2.04
C LYS A 61 3.01 20.68 -1.56
N GLN A 62 4.27 20.30 -1.49
CA GLN A 62 5.35 21.21 -1.08
C GLN A 62 5.51 22.39 -2.05
N GLY A 63 5.39 22.13 -3.36
CA GLY A 63 5.42 23.17 -4.38
C GLY A 63 4.26 24.16 -4.24
N LEU A 64 3.05 23.68 -3.98
CA LEU A 64 1.87 24.51 -3.76
C LEU A 64 1.97 25.32 -2.45
N ASP A 65 2.44 24.71 -1.37
CA ASP A 65 2.66 25.39 -0.08
C ASP A 65 3.66 26.53 -0.22
N ALA A 66 4.75 26.33 -0.98
CA ALA A 66 5.73 27.37 -1.26
C ALA A 66 5.16 28.55 -2.08
N ILE A 67 4.26 28.27 -3.02
CA ILE A 67 3.56 29.29 -3.81
C ILE A 67 2.55 30.04 -2.94
N GLU A 68 1.82 29.33 -2.07
CA GLU A 68 0.85 29.92 -1.15
C GLU A 68 1.52 30.87 -0.15
N GLU A 69 2.64 30.46 0.45
CA GLU A 69 3.43 31.31 1.36
C GLU A 69 3.88 32.61 0.68
N ARG A 70 4.30 32.51 -0.58
CA ARG A 70 4.68 33.68 -1.38
C ARG A 70 3.48 34.59 -1.68
N ALA A 71 2.33 34.02 -2.04
CA ALA A 71 1.12 34.79 -2.28
C ALA A 71 0.60 35.50 -1.02
N ARG A 72 0.70 34.85 0.14
CA ARG A 72 0.35 35.43 1.44
C ARG A 72 1.29 36.57 1.83
N SER A 73 2.61 36.36 1.69
CA SER A 73 3.62 37.33 2.12
C SER A 73 3.80 38.52 1.18
N GLU A 74 3.79 38.30 -0.15
CA GLU A 74 4.06 39.36 -1.13
C GLU A 74 2.79 40.05 -1.63
N MET A 75 1.67 39.31 -1.75
CA MET A 75 0.43 39.83 -2.36
C MET A 75 -0.70 40.02 -1.34
N GLY A 76 -0.49 39.67 -0.07
CA GLY A 76 -1.54 39.77 0.95
C GLY A 76 -2.75 38.90 0.64
N MET A 77 -2.55 37.77 -0.05
CA MET A 77 -3.62 36.83 -0.38
C MET A 77 -4.28 36.30 0.90
N ILE A 78 -5.61 36.38 0.95
CA ILE A 78 -6.46 35.82 2.01
C ILE A 78 -7.44 34.87 1.31
N LYS A 79 -7.60 33.63 1.81
CA LYS A 79 -8.59 32.68 1.28
C LYS A 79 -10.01 33.14 1.61
N GLU A 80 -11.00 32.76 0.80
CA GLU A 80 -12.41 33.18 1.00
C GLU A 80 -12.97 32.82 2.38
N ASP A 81 -12.42 31.77 3.02
CA ASP A 81 -12.90 31.23 4.29
C ASP A 81 -11.99 31.59 5.50
N GLU A 82 -11.01 32.50 5.33
CA GLU A 82 -10.04 32.84 6.38
C GLU A 82 -10.27 34.22 7.01
N THR A 83 -10.09 34.31 8.33
CA THR A 83 -10.09 35.58 9.07
C THR A 83 -8.65 36.02 9.35
N PHE A 84 -8.21 37.11 8.71
CA PHE A 84 -6.85 37.65 8.87
C PHE A 84 -6.76 38.61 10.07
N TYR A 85 -5.93 38.26 11.04
CA TYR A 85 -5.63 39.12 12.20
C TYR A 85 -4.25 39.75 12.04
N GLN A 86 -4.20 41.06 11.78
CA GLN A 86 -2.94 41.81 11.78
C GLN A 86 -2.72 42.42 13.17
N LEU A 87 -1.67 41.98 13.87
CA LEU A 87 -1.27 42.61 15.12
C LEU A 87 -0.57 43.94 14.80
N VAL A 88 -1.28 45.05 14.95
CA VAL A 88 -0.69 46.39 14.97
C VAL A 88 -0.20 46.70 16.37
N ASP A 89 1.04 47.17 16.48
CA ASP A 89 1.69 47.46 17.76
C ASP A 89 0.89 48.53 18.53
N ALA A 90 0.64 48.27 19.82
CA ALA A 90 -0.21 49.13 20.65
C ALA A 90 0.34 50.56 20.80
N GLN A 91 1.62 50.76 20.47
CA GLN A 91 2.29 52.06 20.46
C GLN A 91 1.73 53.03 19.39
N TYR A 92 1.02 52.55 18.37
CA TYR A 92 0.41 53.40 17.34
C TYR A 92 -0.97 53.98 17.72
N LEU A 93 -1.63 53.48 18.76
CA LEU A 93 -2.94 53.96 19.22
C LEU A 93 -2.87 55.13 20.21
N GLY A 94 -1.66 55.59 20.56
CA GLY A 94 -1.43 56.61 21.59
C GLY A 94 -0.93 57.98 21.09
N LYS A 95 -0.72 58.18 19.78
CA LYS A 95 -0.04 59.40 19.26
C LYS A 95 -0.98 60.49 18.72
N ASP A 96 -2.28 60.24 18.62
CA ASP A 96 -3.29 61.23 18.17
C ASP A 96 -4.06 61.90 19.34
N ARG A 97 -3.52 61.82 20.55
CA ARG A 97 -4.08 62.51 21.73
C ARG A 97 -2.99 63.30 22.45
N ASP A 98 -2.45 64.32 21.79
CA ASP A 98 -1.83 65.50 22.42
C ASP A 98 -1.91 66.70 21.48
#